data_AF-A0A1F4V360-F1
#
_entry.id   AF-A0A1F4V360-F1
#
_cell.length_a   1.000
_cell.length_b   1.000
_cell.length_c   1.000
_cell.angle_alpha   90.00
_cell.angle_beta   90.00
_cell.angle_gamma   90.00
#
_symmetry.space_group_name_H-M   'P 1'
#
loop_
_entity.id
_entity.type
_entity.pdbx_description
1 polymer ?
#
loop_
_entity_poly.entity_id
_entity_poly.type
_entity_poly.pdbx_seq_one_letter_code
_entity_poly.pdbx_strand_id
1 'polypeptide(L)'
;MYKSINDLINSVEKLQEVEEVTQVLKLLEQAGLKQASVASGWTRGFIAEAKPSDIDIAYVGDVHYEKAQIILKDIIRSLGYENKNWDVDGIWNVSMAYKDVDTVEKNYLIYYVDSIDTVYLRADGKLIDPTGYGFKDALNKILRMNDFTKNGYNYPNKDIVYLCLEGCRRIAKFGWRPTSESISLIKSGVPLWNTLSSIEKGYFLTKKLKAKYNPAEYGSAQKIYSQFGWEFVFDNI
;
A
#
# COMPACT_ATOMS: atom_id res chain seq x y z
N MET A 1 5.68 -11.83 -19.08
CA MET A 1 6.79 -11.67 -18.11
C MET A 1 7.86 -10.77 -18.71
N TYR A 2 8.16 -9.65 -18.04
CA TYR A 2 9.11 -8.64 -18.54
C TYR A 2 10.55 -9.17 -18.53
N LYS A 3 11.37 -8.78 -19.52
CA LYS A 3 12.75 -9.26 -19.67
C LYS A 3 13.75 -8.52 -18.78
N SER A 4 13.40 -7.33 -18.30
CA SER A 4 14.20 -6.52 -17.39
C SER A 4 13.32 -5.56 -16.57
N ILE A 5 13.90 -4.94 -15.53
CA ILE A 5 13.24 -3.87 -14.76
C ILE A 5 12.87 -2.68 -15.67
N ASN A 6 13.77 -2.30 -16.58
CA ASN A 6 13.52 -1.19 -17.49
C ASN A 6 12.37 -1.49 -18.46
N ASP A 7 12.26 -2.74 -18.94
CA ASP A 7 11.13 -3.14 -19.77
C ASP A 7 9.81 -3.06 -19.00
N LEU A 8 9.80 -3.52 -17.75
CA LEU A 8 8.63 -3.40 -16.86
C LEU A 8 8.21 -1.94 -16.72
N ILE A 9 9.13 -1.06 -16.29
CA ILE A 9 8.84 0.36 -16.07
C ILE A 9 8.33 1.01 -17.36
N ASN A 10 9.04 0.83 -18.47
CA ASN A 10 8.68 1.43 -19.75
C ASN A 10 7.34 0.90 -20.30
N SER A 11 6.98 -0.35 -20.01
CA SER A 11 5.67 -0.89 -20.38
C SER A 11 4.55 -0.29 -19.55
N VAL A 12 4.75 -0.15 -18.23
CA VAL A 12 3.72 0.39 -17.33
C VAL A 12 3.52 1.89 -17.56
N GLU A 13 4.59 2.68 -17.68
CA GLU A 13 4.50 4.14 -17.91
C GLU A 13 3.79 4.53 -19.22
N LYS A 14 3.64 3.59 -20.17
CA LYS A 14 2.94 3.80 -21.45
C LYS A 14 1.47 3.37 -21.42
N LEU A 15 0.98 2.85 -20.31
CA LEU A 15 -0.43 2.46 -20.20
C LEU A 15 -1.31 3.70 -20.20
N GLN A 16 -2.41 3.66 -20.96
CA GLN A 16 -3.39 4.74 -21.01
C GLN A 16 -3.87 5.13 -19.60
N GLU A 17 -4.12 4.15 -18.72
CA GLU A 17 -4.55 4.41 -17.35
C GLU A 17 -3.49 5.20 -16.55
N VAL A 18 -2.20 4.94 -16.79
CA VAL A 18 -1.11 5.69 -16.15
C VAL A 18 -1.05 7.12 -16.68
N GLU A 19 -1.28 7.33 -17.98
CA GLU A 19 -1.35 8.67 -18.57
C GLU A 19 -2.53 9.49 -18.00
N GLU A 20 -3.70 8.87 -17.89
CA GLU A 20 -4.91 9.48 -17.31
C GLU A 20 -4.70 9.89 -15.85
N VAL A 21 -4.14 8.98 -15.02
CA VAL A 21 -3.82 9.30 -13.62
C VAL A 21 -2.76 10.39 -13.54
N THR A 22 -1.74 10.33 -14.39
CA THR A 22 -0.69 11.36 -14.47
C THR A 22 -1.29 12.74 -14.75
N GLN A 23 -2.26 12.84 -15.65
CA GLN A 23 -2.92 14.11 -15.94
C GLN A 23 -3.67 14.67 -14.73
N VAL A 24 -4.36 13.82 -13.96
CA VAL A 24 -5.01 14.22 -12.71
C VAL A 24 -3.98 14.71 -11.69
N LEU A 25 -2.89 13.96 -11.48
CA LEU A 25 -1.81 14.35 -10.55
C LEU A 25 -1.21 15.71 -10.90
N LYS A 26 -0.97 15.99 -12.19
CA LYS A 26 -0.49 17.32 -12.66
C LYS A 26 -1.46 18.44 -12.28
N LEU A 27 -2.76 18.24 -12.49
CA LEU A 27 -3.77 19.25 -12.19
C LEU A 27 -3.91 19.46 -10.67
N LEU A 28 -3.76 18.41 -9.87
CA LEU A 28 -3.73 18.52 -8.41
C LEU A 28 -2.53 19.36 -7.94
N GLU A 29 -1.34 19.13 -8.52
CA GLU A 29 -0.16 19.95 -8.22
C GLU A 29 -0.35 21.42 -8.63
N GLN A 30 -0.97 21.68 -9.79
CA GLN A 30 -1.34 23.03 -10.22
C GLN A 30 -2.36 23.70 -9.29
N ALA A 31 -3.24 22.91 -8.65
CA ALA A 31 -4.18 23.36 -7.63
C ALA A 31 -3.55 23.52 -6.22
N GLY A 32 -2.24 23.27 -6.08
CA GLY A 32 -1.48 23.50 -4.86
C GLY A 32 -1.26 22.27 -3.97
N LEU A 33 -1.68 21.08 -4.40
CA LEU A 33 -1.43 19.82 -3.69
C LEU A 33 -0.05 19.28 -4.12
N LYS A 34 1.00 19.59 -3.36
CA LYS A 34 2.38 19.30 -3.78
C LYS A 34 2.68 17.81 -3.72
N GLN A 35 3.49 17.32 -4.67
CA GLN A 35 3.92 15.92 -4.76
C GLN A 35 2.75 14.93 -4.82
N ALA A 36 1.67 15.31 -5.52
CA ALA A 36 0.53 14.42 -5.70
C ALA A 36 1.00 13.09 -6.34
N SER A 37 0.67 11.97 -5.71
CA SER A 37 1.17 10.64 -6.10
C SER A 37 0.19 9.51 -5.76
N VAL A 38 0.33 8.39 -6.47
CA VAL A 38 -0.47 7.16 -6.27
C VAL A 38 0.46 5.98 -6.05
N ALA A 39 0.15 5.10 -5.10
CA ALA A 39 1.00 3.96 -4.74
C ALA A 39 0.18 2.72 -4.34
N SER A 40 0.82 1.73 -3.71
CA SER A 40 0.18 0.55 -3.12
C SER A 40 -0.58 -0.31 -4.14
N GLY A 41 -1.86 -0.58 -3.91
CA GLY A 41 -2.59 -1.60 -4.65
C GLY A 41 -2.80 -1.28 -6.11
N TRP A 42 -2.85 0.00 -6.46
CA TRP A 42 -2.94 0.42 -7.85
C TRP A 42 -1.62 0.16 -8.58
N THR A 43 -0.48 0.67 -8.09
CA THR A 43 0.84 0.46 -8.73
C THR A 43 1.26 -1.02 -8.72
N ARG A 44 1.06 -1.72 -7.59
CA ARG A 44 1.29 -3.17 -7.46
C ARG A 44 0.54 -3.97 -8.52
N GLY A 45 -0.66 -3.54 -8.89
CA GLY A 45 -1.45 -4.19 -9.95
C GLY A 45 -0.65 -4.34 -11.24
N PHE A 46 0.02 -3.28 -11.67
CA PHE A 46 0.79 -3.27 -12.91
C PHE A 46 2.14 -3.97 -12.79
N ILE A 47 2.83 -3.83 -11.65
CA ILE A 47 4.21 -4.31 -11.51
C ILE A 47 4.33 -5.75 -11.00
N ALA A 48 3.30 -6.29 -10.34
CA ALA A 48 3.32 -7.61 -9.71
C ALA A 48 2.22 -8.56 -10.22
N GLU A 49 1.68 -8.30 -11.42
CA GLU A 49 0.62 -9.11 -12.06
C GLU A 49 -0.63 -9.29 -11.16
N ALA A 50 -0.98 -8.26 -10.40
CA ALA A 50 -2.18 -8.24 -9.57
C ALA A 50 -3.28 -7.42 -10.25
N LYS A 51 -4.54 -7.59 -9.85
CA LYS A 51 -5.58 -6.65 -10.28
C LYS A 51 -5.34 -5.30 -9.58
N PRO A 52 -5.25 -4.17 -10.30
CA PRO A 52 -5.20 -2.85 -9.68
C PRO A 52 -6.40 -2.65 -8.75
N SER A 53 -6.15 -2.02 -7.60
CA SER A 53 -7.21 -1.58 -6.68
C SER A 53 -7.71 -0.18 -7.05
N ASP A 54 -8.52 0.39 -6.16
CA ASP A 54 -8.93 1.79 -6.21
C ASP A 54 -7.70 2.72 -6.20
N ILE A 55 -7.88 3.92 -6.76
CA ILE A 55 -6.82 4.93 -6.91
C ILE A 55 -6.84 5.86 -5.69
N ASP A 56 -5.92 5.60 -4.76
CA ASP A 56 -5.67 6.44 -3.58
C ASP A 56 -4.58 7.48 -3.88
N ILE A 57 -4.77 8.73 -3.44
CA ILE A 57 -3.84 9.83 -3.71
C ILE A 57 -3.20 10.33 -2.41
N ALA A 58 -1.88 10.35 -2.38
CA ALA A 58 -1.11 11.03 -1.33
C ALA A 58 -0.55 12.36 -1.86
N TYR A 59 -0.53 13.38 -0.99
CA TYR A 59 0.14 14.66 -1.27
C TYR A 59 0.65 15.31 0.02
N VAL A 60 1.46 16.36 -0.11
CA VAL A 60 1.93 17.23 0.98
C VAL A 60 1.54 18.68 0.76
N GLY A 61 1.54 19.47 1.84
CA GLY A 61 1.31 20.92 1.79
C GLY A 61 0.19 21.39 2.72
N ASP A 62 -0.32 22.59 2.48
CA ASP A 62 -1.22 23.28 3.41
C ASP A 62 -2.71 23.03 3.13
N VAL A 63 -3.03 22.34 2.03
CA VAL A 63 -4.42 22.03 1.66
C VAL A 63 -4.93 20.90 2.55
N HIS A 64 -6.06 21.11 3.23
CA HIS A 64 -6.72 20.07 4.02
C HIS A 64 -7.38 19.01 3.11
N TYR A 65 -7.48 17.76 3.57
CA TYR A 65 -7.98 16.64 2.76
C TYR A 65 -9.39 16.86 2.23
N GLU A 66 -10.32 17.43 3.01
CA GLU A 66 -11.70 17.72 2.55
C GLU A 66 -11.73 18.69 1.35
N LYS A 67 -10.84 19.68 1.34
CA LYS A 67 -10.71 20.60 0.20
C LYS A 67 -10.06 19.89 -0.99
N ALA A 68 -9.07 19.05 -0.75
CA ALA A 68 -8.47 18.21 -1.79
C ALA A 68 -9.48 17.25 -2.44
N GLN A 69 -10.41 16.69 -1.67
CA GLN A 69 -11.52 15.86 -2.18
C GLN A 69 -12.41 16.62 -3.16
N ILE A 70 -12.75 17.88 -2.85
CA ILE A 70 -13.54 18.74 -3.76
C ILE A 70 -12.75 18.99 -5.05
N ILE A 71 -11.48 19.39 -4.92
CA ILE A 71 -10.60 19.65 -6.07
C ILE A 71 -10.48 18.40 -6.97
N LEU A 72 -10.29 17.22 -6.36
CA LEU A 72 -10.21 15.95 -7.08
C LEU A 72 -11.50 15.65 -7.86
N LYS A 73 -12.68 15.82 -7.23
CA LYS A 73 -13.97 15.63 -7.91
C LYS A 73 -14.13 16.55 -9.12
N ASP A 74 -13.76 17.81 -8.97
CA ASP A 74 -13.87 18.80 -10.04
C ASP A 74 -12.92 18.48 -11.21
N ILE A 75 -11.69 18.06 -10.90
CA ILE A 75 -10.72 17.62 -11.92
C ILE A 75 -11.22 16.38 -12.66
N ILE A 76 -11.64 15.34 -11.94
CA ILE A 76 -12.16 14.09 -12.54
C ILE A 76 -13.33 14.40 -13.47
N ARG A 77 -14.26 15.24 -13.04
CA ARG A 77 -15.40 15.67 -13.85
C ARG A 77 -14.97 16.46 -15.09
N SER A 78 -14.02 17.38 -14.95
CA SER A 78 -13.55 18.20 -16.07
C SER A 78 -12.86 17.38 -17.16
N LEU A 79 -12.25 16.25 -16.80
CA LEU A 79 -11.57 15.33 -17.72
C LEU A 79 -12.48 14.22 -18.27
N GLY A 80 -13.70 14.06 -17.74
CA GLY A 80 -14.59 12.96 -18.11
C GLY A 80 -14.13 11.59 -17.59
N TYR A 81 -13.47 11.54 -16.42
CA TYR A 81 -12.89 10.33 -15.82
C TYR A 81 -13.75 9.70 -14.72
N GLU A 82 -15.04 10.03 -14.65
CA GLU A 82 -15.96 9.60 -13.57
C GLU A 82 -16.17 8.07 -13.53
N ASN A 83 -15.94 7.36 -14.63
CA ASN A 83 -16.14 5.91 -14.72
C ASN A 83 -14.97 5.07 -14.19
N LYS A 84 -13.95 5.70 -13.59
CA LYS A 84 -12.76 5.03 -13.05
C LYS A 84 -12.90 4.78 -11.54
N ASN A 85 -12.07 3.88 -10.98
CA ASN A 85 -12.09 3.51 -9.57
C ASN A 85 -11.37 4.54 -8.67
N TRP A 86 -11.69 5.82 -8.80
CA TRP A 86 -11.15 6.86 -7.93
C TRP A 86 -11.71 6.69 -6.51
N ASP A 87 -10.85 6.46 -5.52
CA ASP A 87 -11.25 6.62 -4.12
C ASP A 87 -11.08 8.08 -3.74
N VAL A 88 -12.16 8.85 -3.87
CA VAL A 88 -12.11 10.26 -3.51
C VAL A 88 -11.87 10.43 -2.01
N ASP A 89 -12.41 9.55 -1.17
CA ASP A 89 -12.16 9.62 0.27
C ASP A 89 -10.73 9.18 0.61
N GLY A 90 -10.10 8.42 -0.30
CA GLY A 90 -8.71 7.99 -0.31
C GLY A 90 -7.67 9.05 -0.72
N ILE A 91 -8.06 10.32 -0.93
CA ILE A 91 -7.09 11.42 -1.03
C ILE A 91 -6.71 11.97 0.35
N TRP A 92 -5.43 11.89 0.72
CA TRP A 92 -4.96 12.34 2.03
C TRP A 92 -3.75 13.27 1.96
N ASN A 93 -3.65 14.14 2.96
CA ASN A 93 -2.47 14.97 3.20
C ASN A 93 -1.53 14.26 4.18
N VAL A 94 -0.40 13.75 3.69
CA VAL A 94 0.51 12.97 4.54
C VAL A 94 1.22 13.85 5.57
N SER A 95 1.50 15.11 5.24
CA SER A 95 2.14 16.06 6.16
C SER A 95 1.25 16.51 7.32
N MET A 96 -0.07 16.46 7.13
CA MET A 96 -1.03 16.72 8.21
C MET A 96 -1.35 15.46 9.01
N ALA A 97 -1.37 14.30 8.36
CA ALA A 97 -1.65 13.02 9.02
C ALA A 97 -0.50 12.57 9.92
N TYR A 98 0.74 12.85 9.52
CA TYR A 98 1.93 12.33 10.17
C TYR A 98 2.92 13.45 10.50
N LYS A 99 3.18 13.60 11.79
CA LYS A 99 4.21 14.50 12.28
C LYS A 99 5.57 14.10 11.68
N ASP A 100 6.33 15.08 11.21
CA ASP A 100 7.67 14.93 10.63
C ASP A 100 7.74 14.31 9.22
N VAL A 101 6.60 14.13 8.54
CA VAL A 101 6.54 13.75 7.12
C VAL A 101 6.32 15.00 6.26
N ASP A 102 7.36 15.43 5.54
CA ASP A 102 7.35 16.60 4.66
C ASP A 102 7.33 16.24 3.16
N THR A 103 7.42 14.95 2.84
CA THR A 103 7.44 14.43 1.47
C THR A 103 6.61 13.15 1.36
N VAL A 104 6.05 12.89 0.18
CA VAL A 104 5.33 11.62 -0.07
C VAL A 104 6.26 10.42 -0.06
N GLU A 105 7.53 10.61 -0.45
CA GLU A 105 8.56 9.57 -0.37
C GLU A 105 8.76 9.07 1.06
N LYS A 106 8.94 9.98 2.03
CA LYS A 106 9.03 9.61 3.45
C LYS A 106 7.78 8.88 3.92
N ASN A 107 6.59 9.32 3.51
CA ASN A 107 5.35 8.62 3.84
C ASN A 107 5.39 7.15 3.36
N TYR A 108 5.79 6.92 2.12
CA TYR A 108 5.84 5.57 1.57
C TYR A 108 6.91 4.72 2.27
N LEU A 109 8.09 5.27 2.57
CA LEU A 109 9.14 4.54 3.29
C LEU A 109 8.75 4.17 4.73
N ILE A 110 7.90 4.97 5.38
CA ILE A 110 7.52 4.80 6.79
C ILE A 110 6.24 3.97 6.92
N TYR A 111 5.17 4.31 6.21
CA TYR A 111 3.84 3.78 6.49
C TYR A 111 3.39 2.64 5.59
N TYR A 112 4.18 2.29 4.56
CA TYR A 112 3.82 1.19 3.66
C TYR A 112 4.48 -0.12 4.09
N VAL A 113 3.77 -1.21 3.80
CA VAL A 113 4.09 -2.56 4.33
C VAL A 113 5.39 -3.10 3.74
N ASP A 114 5.57 -2.97 2.44
CA ASP A 114 6.62 -3.64 1.69
C ASP A 114 7.15 -2.83 0.50
N SER A 115 8.30 -3.24 -0.02
CA SER A 115 9.01 -2.56 -1.10
C SER A 115 8.18 -2.41 -2.37
N ILE A 116 7.33 -3.40 -2.68
CA ILE A 116 6.49 -3.40 -3.89
C ILE A 116 5.40 -2.35 -3.75
N ASP A 117 4.74 -2.30 -2.59
CA ASP A 117 3.69 -1.31 -2.31
C ASP A 117 4.24 0.13 -2.30
N THR A 118 5.53 0.29 -1.98
CA THR A 118 6.20 1.58 -1.90
C THR A 118 6.50 2.20 -3.27
N VAL A 119 6.38 1.42 -4.36
CA VAL A 119 6.50 1.97 -5.72
C VAL A 119 5.32 2.89 -6.00
N TYR A 120 5.60 4.14 -6.39
CA TYR A 120 4.57 5.15 -6.60
C TYR A 120 4.71 5.88 -7.94
N LEU A 121 3.59 6.33 -8.48
CA LEU A 121 3.51 7.20 -9.65
C LEU A 121 3.55 8.67 -9.22
N ARG A 122 4.44 9.45 -9.82
CA ARG A 122 4.52 10.91 -9.65
C ARG A 122 3.79 11.65 -10.76
N ALA A 123 3.46 12.92 -10.52
CA ALA A 123 2.81 13.81 -11.49
C ALA A 123 3.57 14.01 -12.82
N ASP A 124 4.86 13.70 -12.92
CA ASP A 124 5.58 13.72 -14.21
C ASP A 124 5.38 12.44 -15.04
N GLY A 125 4.59 11.48 -14.54
CA GLY A 125 4.30 10.21 -15.19
C GLY A 125 5.37 9.15 -14.94
N LYS A 126 6.30 9.40 -14.00
CA LYS A 126 7.37 8.46 -13.66
C LYS A 126 7.03 7.61 -12.46
N LEU A 127 7.30 6.31 -12.57
CA LEU A 127 7.27 5.40 -11.43
C LEU A 127 8.58 5.51 -10.65
N ILE A 128 8.45 5.69 -9.35
CA ILE A 128 9.57 5.85 -8.42
C ILE A 128 9.58 4.68 -7.44
N ASP A 129 10.75 4.10 -7.23
CA ASP A 129 11.01 3.06 -6.22
C ASP A 129 12.00 3.61 -5.20
N PRO A 130 11.52 4.20 -4.10
CA PRO A 130 12.39 4.82 -3.11
C PRO A 130 13.12 3.80 -2.24
N THR A 131 12.68 2.53 -2.25
CA THR A 131 13.38 1.45 -1.53
C THR A 131 14.59 0.92 -2.31
N GLY A 132 14.58 1.10 -3.63
CA GLY A 132 15.52 0.46 -4.56
C GLY A 132 15.29 -1.04 -4.76
N TYR A 133 14.26 -1.62 -4.15
CA TYR A 133 13.94 -3.04 -4.22
C TYR A 133 12.57 -3.34 -4.85
N GLY A 134 11.63 -2.41 -4.83
CA GLY A 134 10.23 -2.63 -5.21
C GLY A 134 10.04 -3.25 -6.59
N PHE A 135 10.66 -2.70 -7.64
CA PHE A 135 10.53 -3.31 -9.00
C PHE A 135 11.16 -4.70 -9.09
N LYS A 136 12.34 -4.87 -8.47
CA LYS A 136 13.06 -6.14 -8.47
C LYS A 136 12.29 -7.20 -7.71
N ASP A 137 11.75 -6.84 -6.55
CA ASP A 137 10.99 -7.73 -5.69
C ASP A 137 9.67 -8.11 -6.35
N ALA A 138 9.01 -7.19 -7.07
CA ALA A 138 7.81 -7.47 -7.86
C ALA A 138 8.08 -8.52 -8.95
N LEU A 139 9.14 -8.34 -9.76
CA LEU A 139 9.52 -9.29 -10.80
C LEU A 139 9.87 -10.68 -10.25
N ASN A 140 10.53 -10.73 -9.10
CA ASN A 140 10.99 -11.98 -8.49
C ASN A 140 10.00 -12.57 -7.48
N LYS A 141 8.81 -11.96 -7.32
CA LYS A 141 7.77 -12.34 -6.35
C LYS A 141 8.36 -12.48 -4.93
N ILE A 142 9.12 -11.48 -4.50
CA ILE A 142 9.74 -11.42 -3.17
C ILE A 142 8.94 -10.48 -2.28
N LEU A 143 8.64 -10.92 -1.05
CA LEU A 143 8.11 -10.05 -0.01
C LEU A 143 9.27 -9.53 0.85
N ARG A 144 9.62 -8.25 0.64
CA ARG A 144 10.51 -7.49 1.52
C ARG A 144 9.71 -6.44 2.25
N MET A 145 9.43 -6.68 3.52
CA MET A 145 8.75 -5.72 4.37
C MET A 145 9.67 -4.53 4.66
N ASN A 146 9.11 -3.33 4.67
CA ASN A 146 9.85 -2.13 5.03
C ASN A 146 10.25 -2.19 6.50
N ASP A 147 11.48 -1.80 6.81
CA ASP A 147 11.97 -1.73 8.19
C ASP A 147 11.51 -0.42 8.83
N PHE A 148 10.28 -0.44 9.32
CA PHE A 148 9.66 0.71 9.96
C PHE A 148 10.33 1.12 11.28
N THR A 149 11.14 0.24 11.89
CA THR A 149 11.89 0.55 13.12
C THR A 149 13.15 1.37 12.85
N LYS A 150 13.76 1.23 11.66
CA LYS A 150 14.95 2.00 11.26
C LYS A 150 14.66 3.48 11.02
N ASN A 151 13.39 3.85 10.83
CA ASN A 151 12.98 5.22 10.52
C ASN A 151 12.63 6.06 11.76
N GLY A 152 12.96 5.58 12.96
CA GLY A 152 12.85 6.36 14.21
C GLY A 152 11.42 6.59 14.71
N TYR A 153 10.40 6.02 14.05
CA TYR A 153 9.02 6.08 14.50
C TYR A 153 8.71 4.93 15.46
N ASN A 154 8.18 5.27 16.64
CA ASN A 154 7.78 4.27 17.63
C ASN A 154 6.33 3.85 17.37
N TYR A 155 6.14 2.74 16.67
CA TYR A 155 4.82 2.22 16.35
C TYR A 155 4.12 1.65 17.59
N PRO A 156 2.86 2.02 17.85
CA PRO A 156 2.01 1.29 18.77
C PRO A 156 1.99 -0.21 18.43
N ASN A 157 1.90 -1.08 19.45
CA ASN A 157 1.86 -2.54 19.25
C ASN A 157 0.81 -2.98 18.22
N LYS A 158 -0.38 -2.34 18.23
CA LYS A 158 -1.45 -2.62 17.26
C LYS A 158 -1.03 -2.37 15.81
N ASP A 159 -0.20 -1.37 15.54
CA ASP A 159 0.22 -1.02 14.18
C ASP A 159 1.31 -2.00 13.72
N ILE A 160 2.22 -2.41 14.62
CA ILE A 160 3.17 -3.50 14.34
C ILE A 160 2.43 -4.80 14.03
N VAL A 161 1.41 -5.15 14.83
CA VAL A 161 0.54 -6.31 14.56
C VAL A 161 -0.11 -6.19 13.19
N TYR A 162 -0.67 -5.02 12.86
CA TYR A 162 -1.29 -4.79 11.56
C TYR A 162 -0.31 -5.07 10.41
N LEU A 163 0.90 -4.52 10.47
CA LEU A 163 1.93 -4.70 9.45
C LEU A 163 2.34 -6.18 9.32
N CYS A 164 2.50 -6.89 10.44
CA CYS A 164 2.85 -8.31 10.42
C CYS A 164 1.73 -9.18 9.80
N LEU A 165 0.47 -8.85 10.10
CA LEU A 165 -0.69 -9.51 9.49
C LEU A 165 -0.77 -9.21 7.98
N GLU A 166 -0.48 -7.97 7.57
CA GLU A 166 -0.40 -7.60 6.15
C GLU A 166 0.73 -8.37 5.43
N GLY A 167 1.88 -8.58 6.08
CA GLY A 167 2.95 -9.44 5.57
C GLY A 167 2.47 -10.86 5.28
N CYS A 168 1.81 -11.50 6.25
CA CYS A 168 1.15 -12.80 6.04
C CYS A 168 0.13 -12.75 4.89
N ARG A 169 -0.64 -11.65 4.79
CA ARG A 169 -1.62 -11.45 3.72
C ARG A 169 -0.98 -11.43 2.35
N ARG A 170 0.17 -10.75 2.20
CA ARG A 170 0.90 -10.70 0.93
C ARG A 170 1.36 -12.09 0.47
N ILE A 171 1.89 -12.89 1.40
CA ILE A 171 2.28 -14.28 1.13
C ILE A 171 1.06 -15.10 0.71
N ALA A 172 -0.04 -15.03 1.45
CA ALA A 172 -1.24 -15.82 1.19
C ALA A 172 -1.95 -15.44 -0.12
N LYS A 173 -2.03 -14.14 -0.44
CA LYS A 173 -2.76 -13.63 -1.61
C LYS A 173 -1.95 -13.67 -2.90
N PHE A 174 -0.66 -13.34 -2.84
CA PHE A 174 0.16 -13.16 -4.03
C PHE A 174 1.23 -14.23 -4.18
N GLY A 175 1.40 -15.11 -3.20
CA GLY A 175 2.41 -16.18 -3.23
C GLY A 175 3.84 -15.63 -3.17
N TRP A 176 4.03 -14.41 -2.66
CA TRP A 176 5.35 -13.81 -2.58
C TRP A 176 6.21 -14.51 -1.53
N ARG A 177 7.46 -14.80 -1.88
CA ARG A 177 8.41 -15.45 -0.99
C ARG A 177 9.02 -14.40 -0.06
N PRO A 178 8.84 -14.50 1.26
CA PRO A 178 9.41 -13.53 2.19
C PRO A 178 10.93 -13.67 2.31
N THR A 179 11.62 -12.56 2.55
CA THR A 179 13.04 -12.58 2.99
C THR A 179 13.16 -13.02 4.44
N SER A 180 14.38 -13.37 4.88
CA SER A 180 14.64 -13.75 6.27
C SER A 180 14.30 -12.63 7.27
N GLU A 181 14.52 -11.38 6.88
CA GLU A 181 14.17 -10.21 7.66
C GLU A 181 12.65 -10.04 7.76
N SER A 182 11.92 -10.17 6.64
CA SER A 182 10.45 -10.17 6.63
C SER A 182 9.88 -11.28 7.51
N ILE A 183 10.45 -12.49 7.45
CA ILE A 183 10.04 -13.62 8.31
C ILE A 183 10.21 -13.25 9.79
N SER A 184 11.36 -12.67 10.14
CA SER A 184 11.66 -12.28 11.53
C SER A 184 10.69 -11.21 12.02
N LEU A 185 10.40 -10.23 11.17
CA LEU A 185 9.46 -9.15 11.47
C LEU A 185 8.03 -9.68 11.67
N ILE A 186 7.53 -10.51 10.75
CA ILE A 186 6.19 -11.12 10.86
C ILE A 186 6.07 -11.89 12.18
N LYS A 187 7.10 -12.65 12.57
CA LYS A 187 7.10 -13.40 13.83
C LYS A 187 7.13 -12.51 15.07
N SER A 188 7.73 -11.32 15.00
CA SER A 188 7.73 -10.38 16.13
C SER A 188 6.33 -9.82 16.47
N GLY A 189 5.39 -9.84 15.51
CA GLY A 189 4.00 -9.43 15.77
C GLY A 189 3.21 -10.42 16.64
N VAL A 190 3.59 -11.69 16.66
CA VAL A 190 2.89 -12.75 17.39
C VAL A 190 2.84 -12.51 18.91
N PRO A 191 3.94 -12.23 19.62
CA PRO A 191 3.85 -11.90 21.05
C PRO A 191 3.04 -10.62 21.30
N LEU A 192 3.11 -9.63 20.39
CA LEU A 192 2.36 -8.38 20.51
C LEU A 192 0.85 -8.58 20.34
N TRP A 193 0.43 -9.52 19.50
CA TRP A 193 -0.97 -9.92 19.36
C TRP A 193 -1.60 -10.22 20.72
N ASN A 194 -0.87 -10.94 21.59
CA ASN A 194 -1.36 -11.35 22.88
C ASN A 194 -1.52 -10.18 23.87
N THR A 195 -0.87 -9.04 23.60
CA THR A 195 -1.01 -7.81 24.39
C THR A 195 -2.23 -6.97 24.00
N LEU A 196 -2.84 -7.24 22.83
CA LEU A 196 -4.00 -6.49 22.37
C LEU A 196 -5.26 -6.84 23.17
N SER A 197 -6.11 -5.83 23.39
CA SER A 197 -7.43 -6.01 23.98
C SER A 197 -8.34 -6.86 23.08
N SER A 198 -9.40 -7.44 23.67
CA SER A 198 -10.39 -8.21 22.90
C SER A 198 -11.07 -7.38 21.80
N ILE A 199 -11.26 -6.08 22.03
CA ILE A 199 -11.86 -5.16 21.04
C ILE A 199 -10.91 -4.98 19.85
N GLU A 200 -9.62 -4.75 20.10
CA GLU A 200 -8.61 -4.60 19.05
C GLU A 200 -8.45 -5.89 18.25
N LYS A 201 -8.38 -7.05 18.92
CA LYS A 201 -8.37 -8.35 18.26
C LYS A 201 -9.62 -8.53 17.39
N GLY A 202 -10.80 -8.23 17.93
CA GLY A 202 -12.07 -8.30 17.19
C GLY A 202 -12.08 -7.41 15.94
N TYR A 203 -11.54 -6.19 16.03
CA TYR A 203 -11.36 -5.30 14.88
C TYR A 203 -10.45 -5.91 13.82
N PHE A 204 -9.28 -6.43 14.19
CA PHE A 204 -8.38 -7.05 13.22
C PHE A 204 -9.00 -8.28 12.54
N LEU A 205 -9.58 -9.17 13.34
CA LEU A 205 -10.18 -10.40 12.85
C LEU A 205 -11.32 -10.11 11.86
N THR A 206 -12.25 -9.23 12.21
CA THR A 206 -13.45 -8.99 11.40
C THR A 206 -13.23 -7.99 10.26
N LYS A 207 -12.56 -6.85 10.51
CA LYS A 207 -12.45 -5.75 9.56
C LYS A 207 -11.18 -5.77 8.72
N LYS A 208 -10.10 -6.39 9.20
CA LYS A 208 -8.80 -6.38 8.51
C LYS A 208 -8.41 -7.73 7.92
N LEU A 209 -8.78 -8.84 8.57
CA LEU A 209 -8.48 -10.18 8.10
C LEU A 209 -9.64 -10.73 7.28
N LYS A 210 -10.79 -11.03 7.91
CA LYS A 210 -11.92 -11.70 7.25
C LYS A 210 -12.43 -10.94 6.02
N ALA A 211 -12.59 -9.62 6.13
CA ALA A 211 -13.05 -8.77 5.02
C ALA A 211 -12.11 -8.71 3.80
N LYS A 212 -10.85 -9.18 3.91
CA LYS A 212 -9.87 -9.15 2.82
C LYS A 212 -9.76 -10.47 2.05
N TYR A 213 -10.47 -11.51 2.49
CA TYR A 213 -10.51 -12.81 1.83
C TYR A 213 -11.94 -13.18 1.45
N ASN A 214 -12.07 -13.86 0.31
CA ASN A 214 -13.29 -14.59 0.01
C ASN A 214 -13.32 -15.87 0.87
N PRO A 215 -14.49 -16.40 1.24
CA PRO A 215 -14.57 -17.60 2.08
C PRO A 215 -13.79 -18.81 1.54
N ALA A 216 -13.71 -18.97 0.21
CA ALA A 216 -12.94 -20.04 -0.43
C ALA A 216 -11.41 -19.95 -0.18
N GLU A 217 -10.90 -18.79 0.23
CA GLU A 217 -9.47 -18.55 0.48
C GLU A 217 -9.10 -18.69 1.96
N TYR A 218 -10.06 -18.85 2.87
CA TYR A 218 -9.78 -18.88 4.31
C TYR A 218 -8.83 -20.02 4.70
N GLY A 219 -9.04 -21.21 4.15
CA GLY A 219 -8.20 -22.37 4.47
C GLY A 219 -6.74 -22.21 4.00
N SER A 220 -6.50 -21.62 2.83
CA SER A 220 -5.12 -21.38 2.35
C SER A 220 -4.46 -20.22 3.10
N ALA A 221 -5.21 -19.15 3.39
CA ALA A 221 -4.74 -18.05 4.21
C ALA A 221 -4.34 -18.52 5.60
N GLN A 222 -5.24 -19.24 6.29
CA GLN A 222 -5.03 -19.79 7.63
C GLN A 222 -3.70 -20.56 7.74
N LYS A 223 -3.38 -21.40 6.76
CA LYS A 223 -2.12 -22.16 6.74
C LYS A 223 -0.89 -21.24 6.80
N ILE A 224 -0.90 -20.13 6.07
CA ILE A 224 0.20 -19.16 6.09
C ILE A 224 0.31 -18.51 7.47
N TYR A 225 -0.79 -18.00 8.04
CA TYR A 225 -0.75 -17.38 9.36
C TYR A 225 -0.25 -18.38 10.43
N SER A 226 -0.73 -19.62 10.40
CA SER A 226 -0.29 -20.65 11.36
C SER A 226 1.19 -21.03 11.21
N GLN A 227 1.78 -20.98 10.00
CA GLN A 227 3.23 -21.21 9.81
C GLN A 227 4.10 -20.19 10.55
N PHE A 228 3.58 -18.98 10.78
CA PHE A 228 4.27 -17.94 11.54
C PHE A 228 3.91 -17.93 13.03
N GLY A 229 3.01 -18.80 13.49
CA GLY A 229 2.61 -18.90 14.90
C GLY A 229 1.40 -18.05 15.29
N TRP A 230 0.62 -17.54 14.33
CA TRP A 230 -0.64 -16.85 14.65
C TRP A 230 -1.76 -17.88 14.97
N GLU A 231 -2.40 -17.72 16.12
CA GLU A 231 -3.29 -18.74 16.73
C GLU A 231 -4.80 -18.51 16.50
N PHE A 232 -5.19 -17.61 15.58
CA PHE A 232 -6.61 -17.39 15.26
C PHE A 232 -7.11 -18.33 14.16
N VAL A 233 -8.43 -18.57 14.08
CA VAL A 233 -9.07 -19.39 13.04
C VAL A 233 -10.09 -18.56 12.26
N PHE A 234 -9.92 -18.41 10.95
CA PHE A 234 -10.81 -17.58 10.11
C PHE A 234 -12.31 -17.91 10.22
N ASP A 235 -12.65 -19.20 10.36
CA ASP A 235 -14.04 -19.67 10.45
C ASP A 235 -14.69 -19.40 11.82
N ASN A 236 -13.89 -19.16 12.86
CA ASN A 236 -14.34 -18.86 14.22
C ASN A 236 -14.35 -17.34 14.52
N ILE A 237 -14.20 -16.51 13.49
CA ILE A 237 -14.23 -15.03 13.53
C ILE A 237 -15.61 -14.50 13.13
#